data_AF-A0AAV1JEF9-F1
#
_entry.id   AF-A0AAV1JEF9-F1
#
_cell.length_a   1.000
_cell.length_b   1.000
_cell.length_c   1.000
_cell.angle_alpha   90.00
_cell.angle_beta   90.00
_cell.angle_gamma   90.00
#
_symmetry.space_group_name_H-M   'P 1'
#
loop_
_entity.id
_entity.type
_entity.pdbx_description
1 polymer ?
#
loop_
_entity_poly.entity_id
_entity_poly.type
_entity_poly.pdbx_seq_one_letter_code
_entity_poly.pdbx_strand_id
1 'polypeptide(L)'
;MLARDQNLLTAPTKYNVGKYGVLITEFEKIALQALQTPASKSCLVVDEIGKMEFFSLPFKNKISEIFSTDNDYIVLATIPIRKSDPLIELIRNNNKSRVWVVTRENRNTLQEEITKEIKSALL
;
A
#
# COMPACT_ATOMS: atom_id res chain seq x y z
N MET A 1 0.14 8.17 11.86
CA MET A 1 0.55 9.07 10.75
C MET A 1 2.01 8.78 10.45
N LEU A 2 2.32 8.39 9.21
CA LEU A 2 3.65 7.90 8.82
C LEU A 2 4.72 8.99 8.76
N ALA A 3 4.38 10.21 8.37
CA ALA A 3 5.35 11.28 8.22
C ALA A 3 4.81 12.59 8.80
N ARG A 4 5.68 13.47 9.30
CA ARG A 4 5.34 14.82 9.79
C ARG A 4 6.29 15.85 9.21
N ASP A 5 5.84 17.10 9.08
CA ASP A 5 6.71 18.20 8.68
C ASP A 5 7.87 18.31 9.68
N GLN A 6 9.10 18.41 9.19
CA GLN A 6 10.30 18.40 10.04
C GLN A 6 10.30 19.54 11.05
N ASN A 7 9.68 20.68 10.73
CA ASN A 7 9.57 21.82 11.66
C ASN A 7 8.67 21.54 12.88
N LEU A 8 7.86 20.47 12.82
CA LEU A 8 6.96 20.06 13.89
C LEU A 8 7.53 18.88 14.72
N LEU A 9 8.73 18.42 14.40
CA LEU A 9 9.38 17.33 15.11
C LEU A 9 10.22 17.86 16.27
N THR A 10 10.13 17.17 17.41
CA THR A 10 10.94 17.47 18.60
C THR A 10 12.37 16.92 18.50
N ALA A 11 12.62 16.01 17.56
CA ALA A 11 13.91 15.38 17.32
C ALA A 11 14.02 14.96 15.83
N PRO A 12 15.24 14.86 15.27
CA PRO A 12 15.44 14.43 13.90
C PRO A 12 15.02 12.96 13.70
N THR A 13 14.48 12.65 12.52
CA THR A 13 14.14 11.28 12.11
C THR A 13 15.25 10.64 11.30
N LYS A 14 15.39 9.31 11.43
CA LYS A 14 16.34 8.50 10.65
C LYS A 14 16.14 8.62 9.13
N TYR A 15 14.89 8.74 8.69
CA TYR A 15 14.52 8.83 7.28
C TYR A 15 13.74 10.11 7.03
N ASN A 16 13.99 10.74 5.88
CA ASN A 16 13.35 11.98 5.45
C ASN A 16 12.99 11.90 3.97
N VAL A 17 11.87 12.52 3.59
CA VAL A 17 11.44 12.69 2.19
C VAL A 17 10.97 14.12 1.99
N GLY A 18 11.78 14.92 1.30
CA GLY A 18 11.56 16.36 1.20
C GLY A 18 11.51 17.00 2.58
N LYS A 19 10.45 17.76 2.85
CA LYS A 19 10.23 18.43 4.15
C LYS A 19 9.67 17.53 5.25
N TYR A 20 9.43 16.25 4.97
CA TYR A 20 8.79 15.33 5.91
C TYR A 20 9.78 14.36 6.54
N GLY A 21 9.73 14.24 7.87
CA GLY A 21 10.41 13.19 8.62
C GLY A 21 9.52 11.97 8.81
N VAL A 22 10.07 10.77 8.59
CA VAL A 22 9.31 9.51 8.59
C VAL A 22 9.39 8.82 9.94
N LEU A 23 8.23 8.54 10.53
CA LEU A 23 8.04 7.99 11.88
C LEU A 23 7.80 6.47 11.82
N ILE A 24 8.84 5.73 11.46
CA ILE A 24 8.75 4.27 11.22
C ILE A 24 8.22 3.50 12.41
N THR A 25 8.73 3.74 13.61
CA THR A 25 8.29 3.02 14.81
C THR A 25 6.80 3.24 15.12
N GLU A 26 6.29 4.45 14.91
CA GLU A 26 4.87 4.75 15.13
C GLU A 26 3.98 4.18 14.02
N PHE A 27 4.50 4.16 12.79
CA PHE A 27 3.83 3.52 11.67
C PHE A 27 3.72 2.00 11.87
N GLU A 28 4.80 1.32 12.21
CA GLU A 28 4.87 -0.13 12.36
C GLU A 28 3.89 -0.64 13.42
N LYS A 29 3.74 0.06 14.54
CA LYS A 29 2.78 -0.30 15.61
C LYS A 29 1.35 -0.45 15.11
N ILE A 30 0.96 0.31 14.09
CA ILE A 30 -0.40 0.32 13.55
C ILE A 30 -0.46 -0.53 12.28
N ALA A 31 0.43 -0.28 11.32
CA ALA A 31 0.39 -0.88 10.01
C ALA A 31 0.58 -2.40 10.05
N LEU A 32 1.50 -2.91 10.89
CA LEU A 32 1.75 -4.35 10.97
C LEU A 32 0.59 -5.10 11.63
N GLN A 33 -0.13 -4.47 12.56
CA GLN A 33 -1.33 -5.05 13.15
C GLN A 33 -2.48 -5.07 12.15
N ALA A 34 -2.60 -4.05 11.31
CA ALA A 34 -3.62 -3.97 10.25
C ALA A 34 -3.37 -4.95 9.09
N LEU A 35 -2.11 -5.36 8.86
CA LEU A 35 -1.71 -6.32 7.82
C LEU A 35 -1.74 -7.79 8.28
N GLN A 36 -2.41 -8.09 9.39
CA GLN A 36 -2.70 -9.48 9.75
C GLN A 36 -3.57 -10.12 8.67
N THR A 37 -3.42 -11.44 8.49
CA THR A 37 -4.18 -12.20 7.49
C THR A 37 -5.68 -11.99 7.75
N PRO A 38 -6.42 -11.44 6.78
CA PRO A 38 -7.83 -11.17 6.97
C PRO A 38 -8.64 -12.48 6.82
N ALA A 39 -9.92 -12.44 7.13
CA ALA A 39 -10.79 -13.60 6.96
C ALA A 39 -10.94 -13.98 5.47
N SER A 40 -11.23 -15.24 5.18
CA SER A 40 -11.54 -15.71 3.83
C SER A 40 -12.66 -14.88 3.20
N LYS A 41 -12.60 -14.65 1.89
CA LYS A 41 -13.57 -13.84 1.14
C LYS A 41 -13.75 -12.43 1.71
N SER A 42 -12.67 -11.79 2.12
CA SER A 42 -12.64 -10.39 2.54
C SER A 42 -11.75 -9.54 1.62
N CYS A 43 -11.67 -8.24 1.89
CA CYS A 43 -10.84 -7.31 1.15
C CYS A 43 -9.86 -6.60 2.11
N LEU A 44 -8.56 -6.80 1.89
CA LEU A 44 -7.49 -6.07 2.53
C LEU A 44 -7.21 -4.78 1.74
N VAL A 45 -7.32 -3.64 2.39
CA VAL A 45 -7.06 -2.33 1.76
C VAL A 45 -5.72 -1.78 2.23
N VAL A 46 -4.85 -1.42 1.29
CA VAL A 46 -3.54 -0.82 1.56
C VAL A 46 -3.37 0.46 0.76
N ASP A 47 -3.53 1.61 1.43
CA ASP A 47 -3.34 2.94 0.86
C ASP A 47 -2.28 3.67 1.70
N GLU A 48 -1.02 3.84 1.27
CA GLU A 48 -0.33 3.55 0.00
C GLU A 48 0.77 2.50 0.19
N ILE A 49 1.21 1.82 -0.88
CA ILE A 49 2.45 1.04 -0.94
C ILE A 49 3.51 1.87 -1.66
N GLY A 50 4.32 2.60 -0.91
CA GLY A 50 5.22 3.60 -1.45
C GLY A 50 6.59 3.68 -0.79
N LYS A 51 7.34 4.71 -1.20
CA LYS A 51 8.72 4.93 -0.78
C LYS A 51 8.84 5.14 0.73
N MET A 52 7.88 5.84 1.35
CA MET A 52 7.97 6.18 2.77
C MET A 52 7.72 4.95 3.65
N GLU A 53 6.74 4.14 3.29
CA GLU A 53 6.35 2.92 3.99
C GLU A 53 7.46 1.87 3.91
N PHE A 54 8.15 1.80 2.77
CA PHE A 54 9.23 0.84 2.52
C PHE A 54 10.53 1.12 3.27
N PHE A 55 10.64 2.24 3.99
CA PHE A 55 11.69 2.39 4.99
C PHE A 55 11.50 1.44 6.19
N SER A 56 10.28 0.93 6.40
CA SER A 56 10.02 -0.20 7.31
C SER A 56 10.27 -1.52 6.57
N LEU A 57 11.37 -2.19 6.92
CA LEU A 57 11.65 -3.53 6.41
C LEU A 57 10.59 -4.56 6.83
N PRO A 58 10.07 -4.56 8.08
CA PRO A 58 8.96 -5.42 8.47
C PRO A 58 7.71 -5.24 7.59
N PHE A 59 7.33 -3.99 7.31
CA PHE A 59 6.18 -3.70 6.44
C PHE A 59 6.44 -4.19 5.02
N LYS A 60 7.62 -3.88 4.46
CA LYS A 60 8.00 -4.31 3.10
C LYS A 60 7.97 -5.83 2.97
N ASN A 61 8.50 -6.55 3.95
CA ASN A 61 8.46 -8.01 3.99
C ASN A 61 7.03 -8.54 4.03
N LYS A 62 6.15 -7.92 4.83
CA LYS A 62 4.75 -8.33 4.92
C LYS A 62 3.99 -8.09 3.60
N ILE A 63 4.22 -6.96 2.93
CA ILE A 63 3.69 -6.72 1.59
C ILE A 63 4.21 -7.76 0.60
N SER A 64 5.50 -8.09 0.65
CA SER A 64 6.06 -9.14 -0.22
C SER A 64 5.36 -10.48 -0.01
N GLU A 65 5.11 -10.89 1.24
CA GLU A 65 4.39 -12.12 1.59
C GLU A 65 2.96 -12.12 1.03
N ILE A 66 2.22 -11.02 1.24
CA ILE A 66 0.85 -10.84 0.76
C ILE A 66 0.78 -11.04 -0.77
N PHE A 67 1.69 -10.45 -1.53
CA PHE A 67 1.65 -10.53 -3.00
C PHE A 67 2.35 -11.77 -3.60
N SER A 68 3.00 -12.59 -2.77
CA SER A 68 3.68 -13.83 -3.21
C SER A 68 2.87 -15.11 -2.93
N THR A 69 1.79 -15.00 -2.17
CA THR A 69 0.97 -16.14 -1.74
C THR A 69 -0.36 -16.16 -2.47
N ASP A 70 -0.89 -17.36 -2.70
CA ASP A 70 -2.27 -17.52 -3.16
C ASP A 70 -3.19 -17.30 -1.98
N ASN A 71 -3.80 -16.12 -1.95
CA ASN A 71 -4.72 -15.70 -0.89
C ASN A 71 -6.16 -16.04 -1.24
N ASP A 72 -6.96 -16.33 -0.22
CA ASP A 72 -8.42 -16.50 -0.31
C ASP A 72 -9.18 -15.18 -0.05
N TYR A 73 -8.46 -14.06 -0.03
CA TYR A 73 -8.95 -12.70 0.13
C TYR A 73 -8.39 -11.81 -0.98
N ILE A 74 -9.08 -10.68 -1.21
CA ILE A 74 -8.70 -9.69 -2.22
C ILE A 74 -7.78 -8.65 -1.58
N VAL A 75 -6.81 -8.16 -2.34
CA VAL A 75 -6.00 -7.00 -1.96
C VAL A 75 -6.34 -5.83 -2.88
N LEU A 76 -6.83 -4.73 -2.30
CA LEU A 76 -6.94 -3.45 -2.96
C LEU A 76 -5.80 -2.55 -2.48
N ALA A 77 -4.91 -2.16 -3.38
CA ALA A 77 -3.76 -1.33 -3.01
C ALA A 77 -3.51 -0.19 -3.98
N THR A 78 -2.94 0.90 -3.48
CA THR A 78 -2.41 2.01 -4.30
C THR A 78 -0.89 1.92 -4.36
N ILE A 79 -0.32 2.15 -5.55
CA ILE A 79 1.12 2.18 -5.79
C ILE A 79 1.49 3.43 -6.61
N PRO A 80 2.71 3.97 -6.44
CA PRO A 80 3.14 5.13 -7.20
C PRO A 80 3.17 4.84 -8.71
N ILE A 81 2.81 5.83 -9.54
CA ILE A 81 2.86 5.70 -11.00
C ILE A 81 4.29 5.56 -11.53
N ARG A 82 5.26 6.21 -10.86
CA ARG A 82 6.66 6.17 -11.27
C ARG A 82 7.31 4.86 -10.83
N LYS A 83 8.10 4.28 -11.72
CA LYS A 83 8.96 3.14 -11.39
C LYS A 83 9.84 3.49 -10.20
N SER A 84 9.92 2.57 -9.25
CA SER A 84 10.66 2.79 -8.01
C SER A 84 11.23 1.48 -7.48
N ASP A 85 10.62 0.92 -6.44
CA ASP A 85 11.09 -0.29 -5.78
C ASP A 85 10.78 -1.54 -6.63
N PRO A 86 11.68 -2.53 -6.73
CA PRO A 86 11.42 -3.79 -7.44
C PRO A 86 10.15 -4.51 -6.98
N LEU A 87 9.80 -4.43 -5.70
CA LEU A 87 8.57 -5.05 -5.19
C LEU A 87 7.31 -4.35 -5.74
N ILE A 88 7.34 -3.02 -5.89
CA ILE A 88 6.24 -2.27 -6.50
C ILE A 88 6.06 -2.67 -7.96
N GLU A 89 7.15 -2.87 -8.70
CA GLU A 89 7.09 -3.32 -10.08
C GLU A 89 6.63 -4.78 -10.20
N LEU A 90 6.98 -5.65 -9.24
CA LEU A 90 6.44 -7.00 -9.16
C LEU A 90 4.91 -6.97 -8.96
N ILE A 91 4.43 -6.14 -8.02
CA ILE A 91 2.99 -5.96 -7.78
C ILE A 91 2.30 -5.43 -9.04
N ARG A 92 2.87 -4.42 -9.70
CA ARG A 92 2.31 -3.82 -10.91
C ARG A 92 2.18 -4.82 -12.06
N ASN A 93 3.16 -5.71 -12.21
CA ASN A 93 3.22 -6.67 -13.31
C ASN A 93 2.69 -8.06 -12.92
N ASN A 94 2.07 -8.20 -11.74
CA ASN A 94 1.52 -9.47 -11.28
C ASN A 94 0.34 -9.86 -12.19
N ASN A 95 0.41 -11.05 -12.78
CA ASN A 95 -0.59 -11.56 -13.71
C ASN A 95 -1.98 -11.83 -13.08
N LYS A 96 -2.05 -11.91 -11.75
CA LYS A 96 -3.30 -12.02 -10.98
C LYS A 96 -3.87 -10.67 -10.56
N SER A 97 -3.16 -9.56 -10.84
CA SER A 97 -3.57 -8.22 -10.46
C SER A 97 -4.21 -7.47 -11.63
N ARG A 98 -5.26 -6.72 -11.32
CA ARG A 98 -5.83 -5.72 -12.23
C ARG A 98 -5.33 -4.34 -11.82
N VAL A 99 -4.69 -3.63 -12.75
CA VAL A 99 -4.09 -2.32 -12.50
C VAL A 99 -4.88 -1.24 -13.23
N TRP A 100 -5.40 -0.28 -12.48
CA TRP A 100 -6.02 0.93 -13.03
C TRP A 100 -5.07 2.10 -12.89
N VAL A 101 -4.78 2.78 -14.01
CA VAL A 101 -4.05 4.05 -13.99
C VAL A 101 -5.04 5.17 -13.78
N VAL A 102 -4.99 5.79 -12.60
CA VAL A 102 -5.86 6.92 -12.24
C VAL A 102 -5.38 8.19 -12.94
N THR A 103 -6.29 8.84 -13.68
CA THR A 103 -6.11 10.14 -14.31
C THR A 103 -7.17 11.13 -13.79
N ARG A 104 -7.06 12.41 -14.12
CA ARG A 104 -8.06 13.40 -13.70
C ARG A 104 -9.43 13.13 -14.31
N GLU A 105 -9.44 12.56 -15.50
CA GLU A 105 -10.61 12.29 -16.32
C GLU A 105 -11.38 11.06 -15.82
N ASN A 106 -10.69 10.01 -15.37
CA ASN A 106 -11.32 8.74 -14.98
C ASN A 106 -11.55 8.58 -13.45
N ARG A 107 -10.96 9.43 -12.61
CA ARG A 107 -10.98 9.24 -11.13
C ARG A 107 -12.39 9.10 -10.54
N ASN A 108 -13.39 9.76 -11.13
CA ASN A 108 -14.77 9.75 -10.62
C ASN A 108 -15.54 8.50 -11.08
N THR A 109 -15.15 7.88 -12.19
CA THR A 109 -15.82 6.70 -12.74
C THR A 109 -15.16 5.40 -12.27
N LEU A 110 -13.86 5.43 -11.98
CA LEU A 110 -13.10 4.26 -11.54
C LEU A 110 -13.64 3.61 -10.26
N GLN A 111 -14.27 4.38 -9.36
CA GLN A 111 -14.86 3.83 -8.15
C GLN A 111 -15.87 2.71 -8.46
N GLU A 112 -16.75 2.93 -9.44
CA GLU A 112 -17.78 1.97 -9.82
C GLU A 112 -17.17 0.71 -10.42
N GLU A 113 -16.17 0.87 -11.29
CA GLU A 113 -15.45 -0.24 -11.91
C GLU A 113 -14.72 -1.11 -10.88
N ILE A 114 -13.95 -0.48 -9.98
CA ILE A 114 -13.20 -1.18 -8.94
C ILE A 114 -14.15 -1.90 -7.98
N THR A 115 -15.24 -1.24 -7.57
CA THR A 115 -16.23 -1.85 -6.67
C THR A 115 -16.91 -3.05 -7.32
N LYS A 116 -17.23 -2.97 -8.61
CA LYS A 116 -17.81 -4.07 -9.37
C LYS A 116 -16.84 -5.25 -9.46
N GLU A 117 -15.56 -5.00 -9.71
CA GLU A 117 -14.53 -6.03 -9.77
C GLU A 117 -14.38 -6.76 -8.44
N ILE A 118 -14.25 -6.00 -7.33
CA ILE A 118 -14.11 -6.57 -5.99
C ILE A 118 -15.33 -7.43 -5.65
N LYS A 119 -16.54 -6.94 -5.90
CA LYS A 119 -17.77 -7.72 -5.66
C LYS A 119 -17.79 -9.02 -6.46
N SER A 120 -17.38 -8.98 -7.73
CA SER A 120 -17.35 -10.17 -8.58
C SER A 120 -16.35 -11.21 -8.10
N ALA A 121 -15.23 -10.79 -7.51
CA ALA A 121 -14.17 -11.68 -7.03
C ALA A 121 -14.44 -12.22 -5.60
N LEU A 122 -15.36 -11.63 -4.85
CA LEU A 122 -15.76 -12.10 -3.50
C LEU A 122 -16.90 -13.13 -3.51
N LEU A 123 -17.66 -13.23 -4.59
CA LEU A 123 -18.77 -14.18 -4.75
C LEU A 123 -18.21 -15.59 -4.98
#